data_AF-A0A1M6MXE0-F1
#
_entry.id   AF-A0A1M6MXE0-F1
#
_cell.length_a   1.000
_cell.length_b   1.000
_cell.length_c   1.000
_cell.angle_alpha   90.00
_cell.angle_beta   90.00
_cell.angle_gamma   90.00
#
_symmetry.space_group_name_H-M   'P 1'
#
loop_
_entity.id
_entity.type
_entity.pdbx_description
1 polymer ?
#
loop_
_entity_poly.entity_id
_entity_poly.type
_entity_poly.pdbx_seq_one_letter_code
_entity_poly.pdbx_strand_id
1 'polypeptide(L)' 'MYKIIRLKYVFIGGIVGLIAGAILGLLIGVEIGGNFFVDFEYVDVRGYEATGVLGAQIGALTGFIIGGLIGLFKKE' A
#
# COMPACT_ATOMS: atom_id res chain seq x y z
N MET A 1 -18.23 -20.82 -15.19
CA MET A 1 -18.77 -19.50 -14.80
C MET A 1 -18.28 -19.02 -13.41
N TYR A 2 -18.10 -19.90 -12.42
CA TYR A 2 -17.58 -19.55 -11.06
C TYR A 2 -16.18 -18.92 -10.99
N LYS A 3 -15.28 -19.21 -11.93
CA LYS A 3 -13.88 -18.72 -11.91
C LYS A 3 -13.76 -17.20 -12.15
N ILE A 4 -14.65 -16.64 -12.98
CA ILE A 4 -14.65 -15.22 -13.35
C ILE A 4 -15.18 -14.35 -12.19
N ILE A 5 -16.16 -14.86 -11.44
CA ILE A 5 -16.78 -14.15 -10.31
C ILE A 5 -15.79 -14.00 -9.15
N ARG A 6 -14.84 -14.92 -8.96
CA ARG A 6 -13.78 -14.73 -7.94
C ARG A 6 -12.74 -13.69 -8.36
N LEU A 7 -12.41 -13.63 -9.65
CA LEU A 7 -11.36 -12.72 -10.14
C LEU A 7 -11.72 -11.24 -9.96
N LYS A 8 -13.00 -10.88 -10.11
CA LYS A 8 -13.45 -9.49 -9.85
C LYS A 8 -13.25 -9.07 -8.39
N TYR A 9 -13.49 -9.96 -7.42
CA TYR A 9 -13.32 -9.63 -6.00
C TYR A 9 -11.85 -9.54 -5.61
N VAL A 10 -10.98 -10.36 -6.23
CA VAL A 10 -9.52 -10.23 -6.09
C VAL A 10 -9.06 -8.87 -6.61
N PHE A 11 -9.54 -8.46 -7.79
CA PHE A 11 -9.13 -7.19 -8.37
C PHE A 11 -9.65 -5.98 -7.58
N ILE A 12 -10.93 -6.00 -7.19
CA ILE A 12 -11.53 -4.96 -6.35
C ILE A 12 -10.83 -4.89 -4.98
N GLY A 13 -10.66 -6.05 -4.33
CA GLY A 13 -9.95 -6.15 -3.06
C GLY A 13 -8.52 -5.63 -3.17
N GLY A 14 -7.82 -5.99 -4.25
CA GLY A 14 -6.48 -5.50 -4.56
C GLY A 14 -6.44 -3.98 -4.71
N ILE A 15 -7.33 -3.36 -5.50
CA ILE A 15 -7.36 -1.90 -5.67
C ILE A 15 -7.66 -1.19 -4.34
N VAL A 16 -8.65 -1.67 -3.59
CA VAL A 16 -8.99 -1.08 -2.29
C VAL A 16 -7.82 -1.20 -1.33
N GLY A 17 -7.20 -2.38 -1.27
CA GLY A 17 -6.01 -2.63 -0.47
C GLY A 17 -4.83 -1.77 -0.89
N LEU A 18 -4.61 -1.55 -2.18
CA LEU A 18 -3.56 -0.68 -2.72
C LEU A 18 -3.72 0.73 -2.20
N ILE A 19 -4.92 1.31 -2.31
CA ILE A 19 -5.17 2.70 -1.88
C ILE A 19 -5.02 2.81 -0.36
N ALA A 20 -5.64 1.90 0.40
CA ALA A 20 -5.55 1.91 1.86
C ALA A 20 -4.10 1.71 2.34
N GLY A 21 -3.39 0.75 1.73
CA GLY A 21 -1.99 0.47 2.02
C GLY A 21 -1.08 1.65 1.68
N ALA A 22 -1.30 2.32 0.55
CA ALA A 22 -0.54 3.52 0.17
C ALA A 22 -0.69 4.65 1.21
N ILE A 23 -1.93 4.90 1.66
CA ILE A 23 -2.20 5.93 2.67
C ILE A 23 -1.55 5.57 4.00
N LEU A 24 -1.74 4.33 4.49
CA LEU A 24 -1.15 3.89 5.76
C LEU A 24 0.38 3.87 5.70
N GLY A 25 0.94 3.38 4.60
CA GLY A 25 2.37 3.37 4.36
C GLY A 25 2.95 4.77 4.30
N LEU A 26 2.26 5.73 3.67
CA LEU A 26 2.66 7.14 3.66
C LEU A 26 2.72 7.70 5.08
N LEU A 27 1.67 7.50 5.87
CA LEU A 27 1.60 8.03 7.25
C LEU A 27 2.71 7.45 8.13
N ILE A 28 2.95 6.14 8.05
CA ILE A 28 4.04 5.47 8.76
C ILE A 28 5.40 5.99 8.27
N GLY A 29 5.56 6.13 6.95
CA GLY A 29 6.78 6.64 6.34
C GLY A 29 7.10 8.07 6.80
N VAL A 30 6.12 8.97 6.78
CA VAL A 30 6.25 10.34 7.26
C VAL A 30 6.69 10.38 8.72
N GLU A 31 6.06 9.59 9.59
CA GLU A 31 6.43 9.52 11.00
C GLU A 31 7.87 9.02 11.19
N ILE A 32 8.28 8.02 10.41
CA ILE A 32 9.63 7.47 10.46
C ILE A 32 10.68 8.50 9.99
N GLY A 33 10.44 9.19 8.87
CA GLY A 33 11.39 10.17 8.34
C GLY A 33 11.42 11.49 9.10
N GLY A 34 10.29 11.91 9.66
CA GLY A 34 10.22 13.10 10.48
C GLY A 34 10.96 12.98 11.82
N ASN A 35 11.05 11.76 12.36
CA ASN A 35 11.64 11.52 13.68
C ASN A 35 13.01 10.83 13.66
N PHE A 36 13.25 9.89 12.74
CA PHE A 36 14.44 9.01 12.78
C PHE A 36 15.37 9.20 11.58
N PHE A 37 14.83 9.49 10.40
CA PHE A 37 15.59 9.57 9.14
C PHE A 37 15.49 10.95 8.48
N VAL A 38 15.69 12.02 9.26
CA VAL A 38 15.51 13.41 8.81
C VAL A 38 16.43 13.80 7.65
N ASP A 39 17.60 13.14 7.56
CA ASP A 39 18.62 13.42 6.54
C ASP A 39 18.57 12.44 5.35
N PHE A 40 17.62 11.51 5.35
CA PHE A 40 17.48 10.53 4.28
C PHE A 40 16.90 11.19 3.02
N GLU A 41 17.50 10.91 1.86
CA GLU A 41 17.09 11.48 0.57
C GLU A 41 16.64 10.37 -0.40
N TYR A 42 15.55 10.63 -1.10
CA TYR A 42 15.00 9.73 -2.11
C TYR A 42 14.18 10.51 -3.13
N VAL A 43 14.44 10.32 -4.43
CA VAL A 43 13.71 11.00 -5.54
C VAL A 43 13.65 12.52 -5.32
N ASP A 44 14.81 13.13 -5.08
CA ASP A 44 15.00 14.57 -4.89
C ASP A 44 14.20 15.22 -3.74
N VAL A 45 13.63 14.40 -2.84
CA VAL A 45 13.03 14.86 -1.58
C VAL A 45 13.78 14.27 -0.39
N ARG A 46 13.54 14.82 0.81
CA ARG A 46 14.29 14.49 2.02
C ARG A 46 13.41 14.27 3.24
N GLY A 47 13.92 13.51 4.21
CA GLY A 47 13.34 13.33 5.53
C GLY A 47 11.97 12.68 5.44
N TYR A 48 10.98 13.31 6.08
CA TYR A 48 9.61 12.84 6.13
C TYR A 48 8.97 12.65 4.74
N GLU A 49 9.33 13.46 3.74
CA GLU A 49 8.81 13.34 2.38
C GLU A 49 9.39 12.10 1.68
N ALA A 50 10.71 11.92 1.77
CA ALA A 50 11.42 10.80 1.18
C ALA A 50 10.91 9.45 1.70
N THR A 51 10.84 9.31 3.02
CA THR A 51 10.33 8.09 3.65
C THR A 51 8.82 7.95 3.49
N GLY A 52 8.07 9.05 3.42
CA GLY A 52 6.64 9.05 3.11
C GLY A 52 6.34 8.49 1.71
N VAL A 53 7.10 8.91 0.70
CA VAL A 53 6.99 8.39 -0.68
C VAL A 53 7.35 6.90 -0.72
N LEU A 54 8.45 6.48 -0.08
CA LEU A 54 8.81 5.06 0.00
C LEU A 54 7.75 4.24 0.75
N GLY A 55 7.28 4.76 1.88
CA GLY A 55 6.23 4.15 2.68
C GLY A 55 4.96 3.94 1.88
N ALA A 56 4.55 4.94 1.09
CA ALA A 56 3.41 4.84 0.19
C ALA A 56 3.60 3.74 -0.88
N GLN A 57 4.79 3.64 -1.48
CA GLN A 57 5.09 2.61 -2.50
C GLN A 57 5.04 1.20 -1.91
N ILE A 58 5.68 1.00 -0.75
CA ILE A 58 5.70 -0.31 -0.05
C ILE A 58 4.29 -0.65 0.45
N GLY A 59 3.60 0.32 1.03
CA GLY A 59 2.23 0.19 1.51
C GLY A 59 1.26 -0.15 0.37
N ALA A 60 1.37 0.49 -0.78
CA ALA A 60 0.55 0.22 -1.96
C ALA A 60 0.71 -1.22 -2.43
N LEU A 61 1.96 -1.68 -2.55
CA LEU A 61 2.28 -3.03 -3.01
C LEU A 61 1.76 -4.09 -2.03
N THR A 62 2.06 -3.93 -0.75
CA THR A 62 1.62 -4.87 0.30
C THR A 62 0.10 -4.87 0.45
N GLY A 63 -0.52 -3.69 0.42
CA GLY A 63 -1.96 -3.52 0.46
C GLY A 63 -2.67 -4.17 -0.72
N PHE A 64 -2.13 -4.05 -1.94
CA PHE A 64 -2.67 -4.73 -3.12
C PHE A 64 -2.66 -6.25 -2.96
N ILE A 65 -1.53 -6.81 -2.50
CA ILE A 65 -1.38 -8.25 -2.28
C ILE A 65 -2.37 -8.73 -1.21
N ILE A 66 -2.41 -8.07 -0.05
CA ILE A 66 -3.31 -8.45 1.06
C ILE A 66 -4.77 -8.33 0.64
N GLY A 67 -5.15 -7.21 0.02
CA GLY A 67 -6.52 -6.97 -0.44
C GLY A 67 -6.95 -7.99 -1.50
N GLY A 68 -6.07 -8.35 -2.43
CA GLY A 68 -6.32 -9.39 -3.42
C GLY A 68 -6.49 -10.77 -2.78
N LEU A 69 -5.65 -11.11 -1.80
CA LEU A 69 -5.76 -12.36 -1.04
C LEU A 69 -7.09 -12.42 -0.27
N ILE A 70 -7.51 -11.33 0.39
CA ILE A 70 -8.82 -11.25 1.07
C ILE A 70 -9.95 -11.47 0.06
N GLY A 71 -9.84 -10.90 -1.14
CA GLY A 71 -10.79 -11.10 -2.23
C GLY A 71 -10.97 -12.57 -2.65
N LEU A 72 -9.95 -13.42 -2.46
CA LEU A 72 -10.05 -14.86 -2.74
C LEU A 72 -10.97 -15.60 -1.76
N PHE A 73 -11.09 -15.11 -0.52
CA PHE A 73 -11.87 -15.76 0.55
C PHE A 73 -13.35 -15.37 0.56
N LYS A 74 -13.77 -14.44 -0.31
CA LYS A 74 -15.18 -14.07 -0.45
C LYS A 74 -15.97 -15.27 -0.98
N LYS A 75 -16.72 -15.93 -0.09
CA LYS A 75 -17.72 -16.93 -0.46
C LYS A 75 -18.97 -16.21 -0.99
N GLU A 76 -19.49 -16.72 -2.10
CA GLU A 76 -20.76 -16.29 -2.71
C GLU A 76 -21.92 -16.47 -1.74
#